data_AF-L9ZXH0-F1
#
_entry.id   AF-L9ZXH0-F1
#
_cell.length_a   1.000
_cell.length_b   1.000
_cell.length_c   1.000
_cell.angle_alpha   90.00
_cell.angle_beta   90.00
_cell.angle_gamma   90.00
#
_symmetry.space_group_name_H-M   'P 1'
#
loop_
_entity.id
_entity.type
_entity.pdbx_description
1 polymer ?
#
loop_
_entity_poly.entity_id
_entity_poly.type
_entity_poly.pdbx_seq_one_letter_code
_entity_poly.pdbx_strand_id
1 'polypeptide(L)'
;MTLGPGESESVTLTADTTGLDPGEYTAIVSSEDGSDQTTVTIGDEQAGPAFDVTIEGTNAPVEPGDPLEVNALIENTTDEELTQTVSLELDGEVQDTAEVTL
;
A
#
# COMPACT_ATOMS: atom_id res chain seq x y z
N MET A 1 -40.82 0.65 0.90
CA MET A 1 -40.72 1.74 -0.09
C MET A 1 -41.38 1.23 -1.36
N THR A 2 -42.19 2.06 -2.01
CA THR A 2 -43.00 1.64 -3.17
C THR A 2 -42.84 2.69 -4.24
N LEU A 3 -42.25 2.30 -5.37
CA LEU A 3 -42.03 3.16 -6.53
C LEU A 3 -43.12 2.92 -7.57
N GLY A 4 -43.65 4.00 -8.14
CA GLY A 4 -44.50 3.91 -9.32
C GLY A 4 -43.73 3.47 -10.58
N PRO A 5 -44.42 3.15 -11.68
CA PRO A 5 -43.78 2.79 -12.93
C PRO A 5 -42.92 3.94 -13.47
N GLY A 6 -41.61 3.69 -13.63
CA GLY A 6 -40.64 4.67 -14.11
C GLY A 6 -40.15 5.67 -13.04
N GLU A 7 -40.56 5.47 -11.78
CA GLU A 7 -40.08 6.27 -10.64
C GLU A 7 -38.76 5.70 -10.12
N SER A 8 -37.88 6.58 -9.64
CA SER A 8 -36.59 6.22 -9.06
C SER A 8 -36.36 7.03 -7.78
N GLU A 9 -35.78 6.40 -6.77
CA GLU A 9 -35.42 7.04 -5.50
C GLU A 9 -33.97 6.69 -5.16
N SER A 10 -33.21 7.68 -4.67
CA SER A 10 -31.85 7.47 -4.17
C SER A 10 -31.89 7.28 -2.66
N VAL A 11 -31.26 6.20 -2.19
CA VAL A 11 -31.14 5.89 -0.75
C VAL A 11 -29.66 5.86 -0.37
N THR A 12 -29.31 6.51 0.74
CA THR A 12 -27.96 6.44 1.31
C THR A 12 -27.93 5.38 2.40
N LEU A 13 -27.03 4.41 2.29
CA LEU A 13 -26.76 3.37 3.29
C LEU A 13 -25.37 3.61 3.88
N THR A 14 -25.20 3.35 5.18
CA THR A 14 -23.94 3.53 5.90
C THR A 14 -23.61 2.29 6.72
N ALA A 15 -22.34 1.92 6.80
CA ALA A 15 -21.83 0.83 7.63
C ALA A 15 -20.74 1.36 8.56
N ASP A 16 -20.69 0.84 9.79
CA ASP A 16 -19.59 1.09 10.72
C ASP A 16 -18.44 0.12 10.39
N THR A 17 -17.25 0.67 10.16
CA THR A 17 -16.05 -0.10 9.81
C THR A 17 -15.06 -0.20 10.97
N THR A 18 -15.46 0.18 12.19
CA THR A 18 -14.60 0.12 13.37
C THR A 18 -14.27 -1.34 13.68
N GLY A 19 -12.98 -1.67 13.73
CA GLY A 19 -12.50 -3.01 14.02
C GLY A 19 -12.54 -3.98 12.84
N LEU A 20 -12.76 -3.48 11.62
CA LEU A 20 -12.43 -4.23 10.40
C LEU A 20 -10.94 -4.08 10.12
N ASP A 21 -10.31 -5.20 9.79
CA ASP A 21 -8.93 -5.22 9.30
C ASP A 21 -8.85 -4.55 7.90
N PRO A 22 -7.68 -4.02 7.50
CA PRO A 22 -7.50 -3.52 6.15
C PRO A 22 -7.60 -4.66 5.11
N GLY A 23 -8.26 -4.41 3.97
CA GLY A 23 -8.42 -5.38 2.89
C GLY A 23 -9.57 -5.11 1.91
N GLU A 24 -9.79 -6.06 1.00
CA GLU A 24 -10.91 -6.02 0.05
C GLU A 24 -12.17 -6.67 0.64
N TYR A 25 -13.30 -5.97 0.53
CA TYR A 25 -14.60 -6.42 0.99
C TYR A 25 -15.63 -6.34 -0.16
N THR A 26 -16.65 -7.20 -0.12
CA THR A 26 -17.77 -7.13 -1.06
C THR A 26 -18.95 -6.43 -0.41
N ALA A 27 -19.31 -5.24 -0.91
CA ALA A 27 -20.54 -4.54 -0.53
C ALA A 27 -21.70 -5.06 -1.38
N ILE A 28 -22.78 -5.50 -0.72
CA ILE A 28 -23.97 -6.07 -1.38
C ILE A 28 -25.20 -5.27 -0.96
N VAL A 29 -26.03 -4.89 -1.94
CA VAL A 29 -27.34 -4.28 -1.71
C VAL A 29 -28.40 -5.20 -2.30
N SER A 30 -29.46 -5.50 -1.54
CA SER A 30 -30.52 -6.41 -1.98
C SER A 30 -31.91 -5.97 -1.53
N SER A 31 -32.91 -6.37 -2.30
CA SER A 31 -34.35 -6.27 -2.04
C SER A 31 -35.02 -7.62 -2.33
N GLU A 32 -36.34 -7.70 -2.18
CA GLU A 32 -37.11 -8.92 -2.52
C GLU A 32 -37.05 -9.25 -4.02
N ASP A 33 -36.84 -8.25 -4.88
CA ASP A 33 -36.91 -8.38 -6.34
C ASP A 33 -35.53 -8.42 -7.02
N GLY A 34 -34.43 -8.17 -6.29
CA GLY A 34 -33.09 -8.18 -6.88
C GLY A 34 -31.95 -7.83 -5.92
N SER A 35 -30.73 -7.95 -6.43
CA SER A 35 -29.51 -7.61 -5.70
C SER A 35 -28.42 -7.12 -6.65
N ASP A 36 -27.54 -6.27 -6.15
CA ASP A 36 -26.32 -5.83 -6.82
C ASP A 36 -25.15 -5.79 -5.83
N GLN A 37 -23.92 -5.91 -6.33
CA GLN A 37 -22.73 -5.93 -5.48
C GLN A 37 -21.54 -5.23 -6.13
N THR A 38 -20.63 -4.71 -5.31
CA THR A 38 -19.37 -4.12 -5.74
C THR A 38 -18.26 -4.45 -4.73
N THR A 39 -17.02 -4.54 -5.20
CA THR A 39 -15.85 -4.59 -4.32
C THR A 39 -15.58 -3.19 -3.76
N VAL A 40 -15.19 -3.13 -2.49
CA VAL A 40 -14.75 -1.92 -1.78
C VAL A 40 -13.48 -2.24 -1.01
N THR A 41 -12.55 -1.30 -0.93
CA THR A 41 -11.36 -1.44 -0.08
C THR A 41 -11.60 -0.72 1.24
N ILE A 42 -11.18 -1.34 2.33
CA ILE A 42 -11.12 -0.72 3.66
C ILE A 42 -9.65 -0.67 4.05
N GLY A 43 -9.17 0.49 4.48
CA GLY A 43 -7.73 0.76 4.68
C GLY A 43 -7.10 1.42 3.46
N ASP A 44 -5.81 1.78 3.58
CA ASP A 44 -5.10 2.53 2.54
C ASP A 44 -4.99 1.73 1.25
N GLU A 45 -5.75 2.21 0.27
CA GLU A 45 -5.76 1.74 -1.09
C GLU A 45 -4.39 2.09 -1.71
N GLN A 46 -3.54 1.08 -1.90
CA GLN A 46 -2.66 0.81 -3.05
C GLN A 46 -1.48 -0.03 -2.57
N ALA A 47 -1.42 -1.30 -2.98
CA ALA A 47 -0.29 -2.20 -2.83
C ALA A 47 0.92 -1.74 -3.69
N GLY A 48 1.46 -0.55 -3.42
CA GLY A 48 2.85 -0.20 -3.71
C GLY A 48 3.78 -0.90 -2.71
N PRO A 49 5.09 -0.93 -2.94
CA PRO A 49 6.00 -1.37 -1.90
C PRO A 49 5.82 -0.44 -0.69
N ALA A 50 5.70 -1.02 0.51
CA ALA A 50 5.56 -0.25 1.75
C ALA A 50 6.74 0.71 1.98
N PHE A 51 7.87 0.44 1.31
CA PHE A 51 9.02 1.33 1.22
C PHE A 51 9.38 1.60 -0.24
N ASP A 52 9.48 2.87 -0.60
CA ASP A 52 10.14 3.29 -1.84
C ASP A 52 11.63 3.54 -1.57
N VAL A 53 12.48 2.98 -2.44
CA VAL A 53 13.95 3.05 -2.32
C VAL A 53 14.55 3.69 -3.56
N THR A 54 15.25 4.81 -3.39
CA THR A 54 15.89 5.55 -4.48
C THR A 54 17.36 5.79 -4.18
N ILE A 55 18.27 5.45 -5.10
CA ILE A 55 19.69 5.81 -4.98
C ILE A 55 19.87 7.28 -5.38
N GLU A 56 20.30 8.12 -4.43
CA GLU A 56 20.56 9.54 -4.66
C GLU A 56 21.95 9.78 -5.26
N GLY A 57 22.91 8.89 -4.96
CA GLY A 57 24.25 9.01 -5.51
C GLY A 57 25.24 8.00 -4.95
N THR A 58 26.43 7.99 -5.53
CA THR A 58 27.57 7.16 -5.09
C THR A 58 28.87 7.96 -5.16
N ASN A 59 29.92 7.48 -4.48
CA ASN A 59 31.28 8.03 -4.60
C ASN A 59 32.07 7.46 -5.79
N ALA A 60 31.41 6.78 -6.73
CA ALA A 60 32.07 6.13 -7.87
C ALA A 60 32.64 7.15 -8.89
N PRO A 61 33.73 6.79 -9.60
CA PRO A 61 34.49 5.54 -9.47
C PRO A 61 35.37 5.51 -8.21
N VAL A 62 35.50 4.33 -7.61
CA VAL A 62 36.39 4.07 -6.46
C VAL A 62 37.62 3.27 -6.89
N GLU A 63 38.78 3.51 -6.26
CA GLU A 63 39.99 2.72 -6.52
C GLU A 63 39.88 1.35 -5.82
N PRO A 64 40.56 0.30 -6.35
CA PRO A 64 40.55 -1.01 -5.70
C PRO A 64 41.08 -0.95 -4.27
N GLY A 65 40.24 -1.34 -3.30
CA GLY A 65 40.56 -1.33 -1.87
C GLY A 65 39.94 -0.15 -1.12
N ASP A 66 39.44 0.87 -1.82
CA ASP A 66 38.65 1.94 -1.20
C ASP A 66 37.18 1.51 -1.04
N PRO A 67 36.48 1.97 0.02
CA PRO A 67 35.08 1.65 0.23
C PRO A 67 34.18 2.37 -0.79
N LEU A 68 33.24 1.63 -1.39
CA LEU A 68 32.14 2.20 -2.15
C LEU A 68 31.08 2.74 -1.19
N GLU A 69 30.71 4.00 -1.37
CA GLU A 69 29.62 4.64 -0.62
C GLU A 69 28.42 4.82 -1.55
N VAL A 70 27.26 4.33 -1.11
CA VAL A 70 25.97 4.47 -1.80
C VAL A 70 25.01 5.20 -0.88
N ASN A 71 24.47 6.32 -1.34
CA ASN A 71 23.45 7.08 -0.62
C ASN A 71 22.09 6.74 -1.22
N ALA A 72 21.20 6.20 -0.38
CA ALA A 72 19.83 5.87 -0.77
C ALA A 72 18.83 6.57 0.14
N LEU A 73 17.76 7.08 -0.47
CA LEU A 73 16.56 7.58 0.19
C LEU A 73 15.57 6.43 0.35
N ILE A 74 15.06 6.27 1.57
CA ILE A 74 14.05 5.26 1.94
C ILE A 74 12.82 6.02 2.44
N GLU A 75 11.66 5.80 1.82
CA GLU A 75 10.40 6.46 2.16
C GLU A 75 9.33 5.42 2.52
N ASN A 76 8.70 5.54 3.70
CA ASN A 76 7.50 4.76 4.04
C ASN A 76 6.28 5.41 3.37
N THR A 77 5.62 4.64 2.51
CA THR A 77 4.47 5.10 1.71
C THR A 77 3.13 4.85 2.38
N THR A 78 3.14 4.30 3.59
CA THR A 78 1.96 3.96 4.41
C THR A 78 1.82 4.89 5.62
N ASP A 79 0.64 4.90 6.23
CA ASP A 79 0.36 5.69 7.44
C ASP A 79 0.74 4.95 8.75
N GLU A 80 1.27 3.73 8.66
CA GLU A 80 1.70 2.92 9.79
C GLU A 80 3.22 2.95 9.96
N GLU A 81 3.71 2.90 11.20
CA GLU A 81 5.14 2.74 11.47
C GLU A 81 5.58 1.33 11.06
N LEU A 82 6.61 1.23 10.23
CA LEU A 82 7.11 -0.05 9.70
C LEU A 82 8.61 -0.19 9.94
N THR A 83 9.05 -1.41 10.21
CA THR A 83 10.48 -1.78 10.30
C THR A 83 10.85 -2.72 9.16
N GLN A 84 11.93 -2.42 8.44
CA GLN A 84 12.42 -3.25 7.35
C GLN A 84 13.94 -3.27 7.24
N THR A 85 14.48 -4.39 6.78
CA THR A 85 15.90 -4.54 6.47
C THR A 85 16.15 -4.15 5.01
N VAL A 86 17.03 -3.19 4.78
CA VAL A 86 17.52 -2.75 3.48
C VAL A 86 18.90 -3.37 3.23
N SER A 87 19.16 -3.90 2.05
CA SER A 87 20.44 -4.52 1.68
C SER A 87 21.09 -3.85 0.48
N LEU A 88 22.40 -3.64 0.55
CA LEU A 88 23.24 -3.29 -0.58
C LEU A 88 23.85 -4.56 -1.18
N GLU A 89 23.61 -4.82 -2.46
CA GLU A 89 24.12 -5.99 -3.17
C GLU A 89 25.05 -5.57 -4.32
N LEU A 90 26.17 -6.28 -4.48
CA LEU A 90 27.08 -6.17 -5.63
C LEU A 90 27.28 -7.56 -6.24
N ASP A 91 27.09 -7.67 -7.55
CA ASP A 91 27.17 -8.94 -8.30
C ASP A 91 26.34 -10.09 -7.71
N GLY A 92 25.20 -9.76 -7.07
CA GLY A 92 24.29 -10.73 -6.44
C GLY A 92 24.74 -11.23 -5.06
N GLU A 93 25.75 -10.61 -4.46
CA GLU A 93 26.18 -10.86 -3.09
C GLU A 93 25.90 -9.65 -2.21
N VAL A 94 25.25 -9.89 -1.06
CA VAL A 94 24.96 -8.87 -0.05
C VAL A 94 26.26 -8.37 0.56
N GLN A 95 26.53 -7.08 0.40
CA GLN A 95 27.71 -6.41 0.90
C GLN A 95 27.45 -5.75 2.26
N ASP A 96 26.25 -5.20 2.42
CA ASP A 96 25.83 -4.53 3.65
C ASP A 96 24.31 -4.61 3.86
N THR A 97 23.88 -4.46 5.11
CA THR A 97 22.46 -4.44 5.49
C THR A 97 22.22 -3.45 6.62
N ALA A 98 21.11 -2.72 6.56
CA ALA A 98 20.67 -1.83 7.61
C ALA A 98 19.18 -2.06 7.95
N GLU A 99 18.84 -2.03 9.22
CA GLU A 99 17.44 -2.02 9.66
C GLU A 99 16.97 -0.57 9.80
N VAL A 100 15.83 -0.26 9.19
CA VAL A 100 15.24 1.08 9.18
C VAL A 100 13.81 0.99 9.68
N THR A 101 13.46 1.88 10.59
CA THR A 101 12.07 2.08 11.05
C THR A 101 11.63 3.48 10.65
N LEU A 102 10.49 3.59 9.96
CA LEU A 102 9.92 4.84 9.44
C LEU A 102 8.44 4.95 9.80
#